data_AF-A0A2T5JHM8-F1
#
_entry.id   AF-A0A2T5JHM8-F1
#
_cell.length_a   1.000
_cell.length_b   1.000
_cell.length_c   1.000
_cell.angle_alpha   90.00
_cell.angle_beta   90.00
_cell.angle_gamma   90.00
#
_symmetry.space_group_name_H-M   'P 1'
#
loop_
_entity.id
_entity.type
_entity.pdbx_description
1 polymer ?
#
loop_
_entity_poly.entity_id
_entity_poly.type
_entity_poly.pdbx_seq_one_letter_code
_entity_poly.pdbx_strand_id
1 'polypeptide(L)' 'MADWWEPTPENYLLHVSKDRIIEVVGEAVSLQIAQTMTKMKKGELVESANAKLSGLRWLPGNFKVASTQGE' A
#
# COMPACT_ATOMS: atom_id res chain seq x y z
N MET A 1 -13.97 -7.99 7.36
CA MET A 1 -13.10 -9.12 6.99
C MET A 1 -12.30 -8.69 5.78
N ALA A 2 -11.00 -8.46 5.95
CA ALA A 2 -10.11 -7.96 4.89
C ALA A 2 -9.69 -9.09 3.92
N ASP A 3 -10.66 -9.92 3.52
CA ASP A 3 -10.50 -11.10 2.66
C ASP A 3 -10.73 -10.78 1.18
N TRP A 4 -11.22 -9.59 0.86
CA TRP A 4 -11.57 -9.18 -0.50
C TRP A 4 -10.67 -8.07 -1.06
N TRP A 5 -9.72 -7.56 -0.27
CA TRP A 5 -8.85 -6.45 -0.66
C TRP A 5 -7.39 -6.87 -0.61
N GLU A 6 -6.74 -6.84 -1.77
CA GLU A 6 -5.29 -6.91 -1.90
C GLU A 6 -4.80 -5.61 -2.56
N PRO A 7 -3.83 -4.89 -1.95
CA PRO A 7 -3.20 -3.72 -2.54
C PRO A 7 -2.19 -4.15 -3.61
N THR A 8 -2.70 -4.76 -4.69
CA THR A 8 -1.93 -5.23 -5.84
C THR A 8 -1.46 -4.08 -6.73
N PRO A 9 -0.46 -4.34 -7.58
CA PRO A 9 0.09 -3.36 -8.49
C PRO A 9 -0.99 -2.81 -9.41
N GLU A 10 -1.80 -3.69 -9.98
CA GLU A 10 -2.87 -3.36 -10.92
C GLU A 10 -4.07 -2.67 -10.26
N ASN A 11 -4.32 -2.88 -8.97
CA ASN A 11 -5.53 -2.41 -8.32
C ASN A 11 -5.36 -1.05 -7.62
N TYR A 12 -4.19 -0.80 -7.01
CA TYR A 12 -3.97 0.43 -6.24
C TYR A 12 -2.64 1.10 -6.57
N LEU A 13 -1.54 0.35 -6.61
CA LEU A 13 -0.21 0.95 -6.72
C LEU A 13 0.03 1.58 -8.11
N LEU A 14 -0.57 1.07 -9.18
CA LEU A 14 -0.54 1.70 -10.51
C LEU A 14 -1.46 2.92 -10.62
N HIS A 15 -2.51 2.99 -9.79
CA HIS A 15 -3.47 4.08 -9.76
C HIS A 15 -3.00 5.27 -8.91
N VAL A 16 -2.05 5.06 -7.99
CA VAL A 16 -1.54 6.11 -7.12
C VAL A 16 -0.17 6.65 -7.55
N SER A 17 0.17 7.85 -7.06
CA SER A 17 1.48 8.46 -7.28
C SER A 17 2.60 7.68 -6.55
N LYS A 18 3.85 7.83 -7.03
CA LYS A 18 5.02 7.21 -6.38
C LYS A 18 5.08 7.54 -4.88
N ASP A 19 4.84 8.81 -4.57
CA ASP A 19 4.84 9.33 -3.20
C ASP A 19 3.85 8.57 -2.31
N ARG A 20 2.64 8.35 -2.82
CA ARG A 20 1.61 7.61 -2.11
C ARG A 20 2.01 6.15 -1.87
N ILE A 21 2.64 5.49 -2.83
CA ILE A 21 3.14 4.11 -2.66
C ILE A 21 4.20 4.07 -1.55
N ILE A 22 5.09 5.06 -1.51
CA ILE A 22 6.16 5.18 -0.52
C ILE A 22 5.60 5.39 0.88
N GLU A 23 4.63 6.30 1.04
CA GLU A 23 3.92 6.49 2.31
C GLU A 23 3.31 5.18 2.80
N VAL A 24 2.58 4.50 1.92
CA VAL A 24 1.89 3.24 2.22
C VAL A 24 2.86 2.15 2.66
N VAL A 25 3.96 1.97 1.95
CA VAL A 25 5.02 1.02 2.33
C VAL A 25 5.69 1.45 3.63
N GLY A 26 5.80 2.74 3.89
CA GLY A 26 6.33 3.31 5.13
C GLY A 26 5.48 2.96 6.34
N GLU A 27 4.16 3.08 6.20
CA GLU A 27 3.16 2.75 7.23
C GLU A 27 2.97 1.23 7.41
N ALA A 28 2.96 0.47 6.31
CA ALA A 28 2.69 -0.96 6.32
C ALA A 28 3.91 -1.79 6.73
N VAL A 29 5.10 -1.41 6.24
CA VAL A 29 6.33 -2.19 6.34
C VAL A 29 7.32 -1.49 7.26
N SER A 30 7.82 -0.32 6.84
CA SER A 30 8.79 0.52 7.56
C SER A 30 9.22 1.72 6.72
N LEU A 31 9.46 2.85 7.40
CA LEU A 31 9.98 4.07 6.79
C LEU A 31 11.33 3.86 6.07
N GLN A 32 12.19 2.98 6.58
CA GLN A 32 13.49 2.67 5.97
C GLN A 32 13.34 2.00 4.59
N ILE A 33 12.36 1.11 4.44
CA ILE A 33 12.05 0.49 3.14
C ILE A 33 11.44 1.54 2.20
N ALA A 34 10.52 2.37 2.68
CA ALA A 34 9.96 3.47 1.90
C ALA A 34 11.04 4.43 1.35
N GLN A 35 12.05 4.75 2.16
CA GLN A 35 13.17 5.60 1.73
C GLN A 35 14.05 4.97 0.65
N THR A 36 14.20 3.65 0.58
CA THR A 36 14.91 3.01 -0.55
C THR A 36 14.03 2.98 -1.81
N MET A 37 12.73 2.79 -1.61
CA MET A 37 11.70 2.79 -2.65
C MET A 37 11.56 4.14 -3.37
N THR A 38 11.80 5.28 -2.71
CA THR A 38 11.73 6.61 -3.35
C THR A 38 12.71 6.81 -4.50
N LYS A 39 13.87 6.13 -4.45
CA LYS A 39 14.91 6.22 -5.46
C LYS A 39 14.66 5.27 -6.65
N MET A 40 13.69 4.35 -6.54
CA MET A 40 13.34 3.39 -7.59
C MET A 40 12.41 4.00 -8.64
N LYS A 41 12.37 3.37 -9.82
CA LYS A 41 11.39 3.70 -10.86
C LYS A 41 10.00 3.22 -10.44
N LYS A 42 8.94 3.82 -11.01
CA LYS A 42 7.56 3.46 -10.65
C LYS A 42 7.26 1.98 -10.88
N GLY A 43 7.79 1.35 -11.92
CA GLY A 43 7.66 -0.11 -12.14
C GLY A 43 8.20 -0.93 -10.97
N GLU A 44 9.47 -0.75 -10.63
CA GLU A 44 10.10 -1.50 -9.52
C GLU A 44 9.50 -1.17 -8.15
N LEU A 45 9.09 0.09 -7.95
CA LEU A 45 8.38 0.55 -6.75
C LEU A 45 7.07 -0.23 -6.56
N VAL A 46 6.31 -0.37 -7.64
CA VAL A 46 5.02 -1.05 -7.67
C VAL A 46 5.19 -2.56 -7.40
N GLU A 47 6.15 -3.21 -8.04
CA GLU A 47 6.40 -4.65 -7.82
C GLU A 47 6.92 -4.96 -6.41
N SER A 48 7.83 -4.13 -5.89
CA SER A 48 8.38 -4.31 -4.56
C SER A 48 7.35 -3.99 -3.47
N ALA A 49 6.56 -2.93 -3.65
CA ALA A 49 5.46 -2.61 -2.75
C ALA A 49 4.44 -3.76 -2.73
N ASN A 50 4.10 -4.32 -3.89
CA ASN A 50 3.27 -5.52 -3.98
C ASN A 50 3.86 -6.69 -3.21
N ALA A 51 5.13 -7.03 -3.42
CA ALA A 51 5.76 -8.15 -2.72
C ALA A 51 5.84 -7.95 -1.20
N LYS A 52 5.98 -6.70 -0.74
CA LYS A 52 6.02 -6.37 0.69
C LYS A 52 4.63 -6.34 1.32
N LEU A 53 3.65 -5.80 0.60
CA LEU A 53 2.26 -5.74 1.04
C LEU A 53 1.57 -7.10 0.89
N SER A 54 2.04 -7.97 0.00
CA SER A 54 1.57 -9.35 -0.13
C SER A 54 1.86 -10.09 1.18
N GLY A 55 0.80 -10.52 1.86
CA GLY A 55 0.85 -11.11 3.20
C GLY A 55 0.69 -10.10 4.36
N LEU A 56 0.91 -8.80 4.12
CA LEU A 56 0.49 -7.75 5.05
C LEU A 56 -0.94 -7.38 4.68
N ARG A 57 -1.89 -7.71 5.56
CA ARG A 57 -3.32 -7.35 5.42
C ARG A 57 -3.53 -5.84 5.63
N TRP A 58 -2.81 -5.04 4.86
CA TRP A 58 -2.78 -3.59 4.95
C TRP A 58 -3.94 -3.01 4.15
N LEU A 59 -4.66 -2.07 4.76
CA LEU A 59 -5.73 -1.33 4.11
C LEU A 59 -5.39 0.15 4.11
N PRO A 60 -5.55 0.85 2.97
CA PRO A 60 -5.34 2.27 2.90
C PRO A 60 -6.40 2.99 3.74
N GLY A 61 -6.05 4.15 4.32
CA GLY A 61 -6.92 4.89 5.24
C GLY A 61 -8.31 5.24 4.69
N ASN A 62 -8.47 5.34 3.37
CA ASN A 62 -9.76 5.51 2.69
C ASN A 62 -10.65 4.26 2.76
N PHE A 63 -10.07 3.06 2.90
CA PHE A 63 -10.78 1.81 3.17
C PHE A 63 -10.94 1.51 4.66
N LYS A 64 -10.28 2.27 5.54
CA LYS A 64 -10.73 2.36 6.95
C LYS A 64 -12.01 3.19 7.00
N VAL A 65 -13.07 2.74 6.31
CA VAL A 65 -14.41 3.16 6.68
C VAL A 65 -14.56 2.80 8.15
N ALA A 66 -14.96 3.79 8.93
CA ALA A 66 -15.19 3.66 10.35
C ALA A 66 -15.89 2.34 10.67
N SER A 67 -15.42 1.61 11.67
CA SER A 67 -16.21 0.64 12.43
C SER A 67 -17.33 1.35 13.22
N THR A 68 -17.97 2.34 12.60
CA THR A 68 -19.12 3.10 13.05
C THR A 68 -19.95 3.31 11.78
N GLN A 69 -20.62 2.24 11.37
CA GLN A 69 -21.87 2.36 10.67
C GLN A 69 -22.94 1.91 11.67
N GLY A 70 -23.55 2.91 12.30
CA GLY A 70 -24.84 2.94 13.00
C GLY A 70 -25.31 1.69 13.73
N GLU A 71 -25.50 1.84 15.04
CA GLU A 71 -26.61 1.20 15.75
C GLU A 71 -27.96 1.53 15.11
#